data_AF-A0A0C4EUE0-F1
#
_entry.id   AF-A0A0C4EUE0-F1
#
_cell.length_a   1.000
_cell.length_b   1.000
_cell.length_c   1.000
_cell.angle_alpha   90.00
_cell.angle_beta   90.00
_cell.angle_gamma   90.00
#
_symmetry.space_group_name_H-M   'P 1'
#
loop_
_entity.id
_entity.type
_entity.pdbx_description
1 polymer ?
#
loop_
_entity_poly.entity_id
_entity_poly.type
_entity_poly.pdbx_seq_one_letter_code
_entity_poly.pdbx_strand_id
1 'polypeptide(L)'
;MDIDAWEAALTTAGLLPEFQDVIKGFKHGFDQGIPTHNLGNKIPYFAPPNHQSALMAREKIEESINKEIQAGRMFGPFHSEQVWDRFSFFRTNPLGAVVNGDESALLAIFDWEKAYRQIPTAPDQWPFLMLKDFNNQIIIDTRIAFGGVAGCGSFGRPADTWKQIMLAELDLVNIFRWVDDNLFIKEVSSTVTMDKIVKRSTKLGVKTNPTKKKNSQNGENKSKPS
;
A
#
# COMPACT_ATOMS: atom_id res chain seq x y z
N MET A 1 10.70 0.59 2.68
CA MET A 1 10.75 1.77 3.55
C MET A 1 12.13 1.85 4.15
N ASP A 2 12.70 3.04 4.30
CA ASP A 2 13.97 3.24 5.01
C ASP A 2 13.66 3.57 6.47
N ILE A 3 13.61 2.55 7.34
CA ILE A 3 13.09 2.71 8.70
C ILE A 3 14.00 3.61 9.55
N ASP A 4 15.31 3.54 9.35
CA ASP A 4 16.28 4.36 10.07
C ASP A 4 16.13 5.84 9.69
N ALA A 5 15.91 6.12 8.41
CA ALA A 5 15.66 7.48 7.94
C ALA A 5 14.35 8.06 8.51
N TRP A 6 13.32 7.23 8.71
CA TRP A 6 12.07 7.65 9.36
C TRP A 6 12.26 7.91 10.85
N GLU A 7 12.93 7.01 11.56
CA GLU A 7 13.20 7.13 13.00
C GLU A 7 14.03 8.39 13.30
N ALA A 8 15.05 8.67 12.47
CA ALA A 8 15.84 9.89 12.56
C ALA A 8 15.04 11.17 12.26
N ALA A 9 14.18 11.15 11.23
CA ALA A 9 13.33 12.28 10.88
C ALA A 9 12.33 12.62 11.99
N LEU A 10 11.66 11.60 12.54
CA LEU A 10 10.72 11.76 13.64
C LEU A 10 11.38 12.23 14.92
N THR A 11 12.58 11.73 15.22
CA THR A 11 13.36 12.19 16.37
C THR A 11 13.69 13.67 16.24
N THR A 12 14.18 14.08 15.07
CA THR A 12 14.55 15.48 14.78
C THR A 12 13.35 16.42 14.87
N ALA A 13 12.19 15.97 14.40
CA ALA A 13 10.95 16.73 14.47
C ALA A 13 10.27 16.73 15.87
N GLY A 14 10.78 15.96 16.84
CA GLY A 14 10.14 15.79 18.15
C GLY A 14 8.83 14.98 18.10
N LEU A 15 8.60 14.23 17.02
CA LEU A 15 7.36 13.51 16.73
C LEU A 15 7.43 12.01 17.05
N LEU A 16 8.62 11.48 17.38
CA LEU A 16 8.82 10.04 17.59
C LEU A 16 7.88 9.43 18.64
N PRO A 17 7.64 10.04 19.82
CA PRO A 17 6.74 9.45 20.82
C PRO A 17 5.31 9.26 20.30
N GLU A 18 4.83 10.18 19.47
CA GLU A 18 3.49 10.11 18.87
C GLU A 18 3.40 9.03 17.79
N PHE A 19 4.43 8.90 16.96
CA PHE A 19 4.43 8.03 15.77
C PHE A 19 5.27 6.76 15.92
N GLN A 20 5.56 6.34 17.15
CA GLN A 20 6.30 5.12 17.44
C GLN A 20 5.59 3.87 16.89
N ASP A 21 4.26 3.90 16.83
CA ASP A 21 3.42 2.86 16.24
C ASP A 21 3.75 2.63 14.75
N VAL A 22 4.08 3.68 14.01
CA VAL A 22 4.43 3.60 12.58
C VAL A 22 5.78 2.94 12.38
N ILE A 23 6.77 3.25 13.22
CA ILE A 23 8.07 2.57 13.20
C ILE A 23 7.90 1.09 13.51
N LYS A 24 7.11 0.75 14.54
CA LYS A 24 6.78 -0.65 14.87
C LYS A 24 6.07 -1.34 13.70
N GLY A 25 5.10 -0.67 13.08
CA GLY A 25 4.37 -1.20 11.93
C GLY A 25 5.25 -1.45 10.72
N PHE A 26 6.26 -0.61 10.44
CA PHE A 26 7.21 -0.90 9.37
C PHE A 26 8.15 -2.06 9.69
N LYS A 27 8.55 -2.24 10.96
CA LYS A 27 9.44 -3.33 11.41
C LYS A 27 8.70 -4.67 11.49
N HIS A 28 7.45 -4.67 11.93
CA HIS A 28 6.70 -5.88 12.31
C HIS A 28 5.41 -6.10 11.54
N GLY A 29 5.01 -5.18 10.67
CA GLY A 29 3.74 -5.20 9.95
C GLY A 29 2.62 -4.47 10.71
N PHE A 30 1.65 -3.96 9.95
CA PHE A 30 0.47 -3.28 10.48
C PHE A 30 -0.67 -4.26 10.68
N ASP A 31 -1.31 -4.18 11.85
CA ASP A 31 -2.51 -4.94 12.18
C ASP A 31 -3.70 -4.46 11.33
N GLN A 32 -4.33 -5.40 10.64
CA GLN A 32 -5.48 -5.25 9.74
C GLN A 32 -6.83 -5.48 10.44
N GLY A 33 -6.85 -5.60 11.77
CA GLY A 33 -8.05 -5.84 12.57
C GLY A 33 -8.69 -7.20 12.31
N ILE A 34 -7.96 -8.17 11.75
CA ILE A 34 -8.49 -9.50 11.46
C ILE A 34 -8.43 -10.33 12.75
N PRO A 35 -9.57 -10.74 13.32
CA PRO A 35 -9.56 -11.59 14.50
C PRO A 35 -9.01 -12.96 14.14
N THR A 36 -8.18 -13.53 15.03
CA THR A 36 -7.73 -14.92 14.88
C THR A 36 -8.94 -15.86 14.99
N HIS A 37 -9.13 -16.71 13.98
CA HIS A 37 -10.17 -17.73 13.97
C HIS A 37 -9.68 -18.97 13.24
N ASN A 38 -10.23 -20.13 13.58
CA ASN A 38 -10.00 -21.39 12.88
C ASN A 38 -11.33 -22.17 12.77
N LEU A 39 -11.32 -23.26 12.01
CA LEU A 39 -12.48 -24.13 11.80
C LEU A 39 -12.36 -25.46 12.57
N GLY A 40 -11.53 -25.48 13.61
CA GLY A 40 -11.19 -26.66 14.39
C GLY A 40 -10.28 -27.66 13.66
N ASN A 41 -9.86 -28.72 14.36
CA ASN A 41 -8.82 -29.66 13.89
C ASN A 41 -9.22 -30.50 12.66
N LYS A 42 -10.50 -30.49 12.26
CA LYS A 42 -11.02 -31.29 11.13
C LYS A 42 -10.98 -30.55 9.80
N ILE A 43 -10.90 -29.22 9.82
CA ILE A 43 -10.92 -28.39 8.62
C ILE A 43 -9.61 -27.58 8.61
N PRO A 44 -8.57 -28.05 7.91
CA PRO A 44 -7.22 -27.49 8.02
C PRO A 44 -7.12 -26.07 7.44
N TYR A 45 -7.99 -25.72 6.49
CA TYR A 45 -8.02 -24.40 5.87
C TYR A 45 -9.36 -24.13 5.16
N PHE A 46 -9.61 -22.87 4.83
CA PHE A 46 -10.75 -22.44 4.00
C PHE A 46 -10.27 -21.81 2.69
N ALA A 47 -10.23 -22.57 1.60
CA ALA A 47 -9.72 -22.10 0.31
C ALA A 47 -10.79 -22.16 -0.81
N PRO A 48 -11.80 -21.28 -0.79
CA PRO A 48 -12.87 -21.27 -1.80
C PRO A 48 -12.35 -21.09 -3.23
N PRO A 49 -13.10 -21.54 -4.26
CA PRO A 49 -12.77 -21.24 -5.65
C PRO A 49 -12.83 -19.74 -5.93
N ASN A 50 -12.01 -19.29 -6.88
CA ASN A 50 -12.07 -17.92 -7.39
C ASN A 50 -13.41 -17.68 -8.11
N HIS A 51 -13.86 -16.42 -8.15
CA HIS A 51 -15.02 -16.04 -8.95
C HIS A 51 -14.74 -16.28 -10.43
N GLN A 52 -15.75 -16.72 -11.19
CA GLN A 52 -15.62 -17.00 -12.62
C GLN A 52 -15.11 -15.77 -13.40
N SER A 53 -15.43 -14.56 -12.93
CA SER A 53 -14.96 -13.32 -13.54
C SER A 53 -13.45 -13.17 -13.53
N ALA A 54 -12.73 -13.78 -12.58
CA ALA A 54 -11.27 -13.77 -12.55
C ALA A 54 -10.64 -14.40 -13.81
N LEU A 55 -11.34 -15.34 -14.46
CA LEU A 55 -10.86 -15.98 -15.69
C LEU A 55 -10.73 -14.98 -16.85
N MET A 56 -11.60 -13.97 -16.90
CA MET A 56 -11.54 -12.91 -17.92
C MET A 56 -10.29 -12.04 -17.79
N ALA A 57 -9.62 -12.10 -16.65
CA ALA A 57 -8.46 -11.28 -16.30
C ALA A 57 -7.21 -12.13 -15.98
N ARG A 58 -7.24 -13.43 -16.30
CA ARG A 58 -6.25 -14.41 -15.83
C ARG A 58 -4.81 -13.97 -16.08
N GLU A 59 -4.49 -13.62 -17.32
CA GLU A 59 -3.12 -13.24 -17.71
C GLU A 59 -2.62 -12.03 -16.92
N LYS A 60 -3.45 -10.99 -16.77
CA LYS A 60 -3.07 -9.77 -16.02
C LYS A 60 -2.92 -10.04 -14.52
N ILE A 61 -3.76 -10.92 -13.97
CA ILE A 61 -3.66 -11.33 -12.56
C ILE A 61 -2.36 -12.12 -12.34
N GLU A 62 -2.06 -13.11 -13.18
CA GLU A 62 -0.83 -13.92 -13.09
C GLU A 62 0.42 -13.04 -13.26
N GLU A 63 0.42 -12.13 -14.24
CA GLU A 63 1.51 -11.18 -14.46
C GLU A 63 1.75 -10.32 -13.20
N SER A 64 0.68 -9.85 -12.56
CA SER A 64 0.81 -9.00 -11.38
C SER A 64 1.26 -9.76 -10.13
N ILE A 65 0.73 -10.97 -9.90
CA ILE A 65 1.24 -11.86 -8.84
C ILE A 65 2.74 -12.07 -9.01
N ASN A 66 3.19 -12.36 -10.23
CA ASN A 66 4.61 -12.53 -10.53
C ASN A 66 5.44 -11.27 -10.24
N LYS A 67 4.94 -10.07 -10.57
CA LYS A 67 5.59 -8.79 -10.22
C LYS A 67 5.71 -8.60 -8.71
N GLU A 68 4.69 -8.98 -7.94
CA GLU A 68 4.71 -8.89 -6.47
C GLU A 68 5.64 -9.93 -5.84
N ILE A 69 5.73 -11.14 -6.41
CA ILE A 69 6.69 -12.18 -6.00
C ILE A 69 8.12 -11.71 -6.25
N GLN A 70 8.42 -11.23 -7.46
CA GLN A 70 9.74 -10.68 -7.81
C GLN A 70 10.14 -9.52 -6.91
N ALA A 71 9.17 -8.75 -6.42
CA ALA A 71 9.41 -7.64 -5.53
C ALA A 71 9.45 -8.02 -4.03
N GLY A 72 9.36 -9.32 -3.69
CA GLY A 72 9.40 -9.81 -2.31
C GLY A 72 8.19 -9.36 -1.47
N ARG A 73 7.05 -9.11 -2.11
CA ARG A 73 5.81 -8.67 -1.46
C ARG A 73 4.77 -9.78 -1.39
N MET A 74 4.86 -10.76 -2.28
CA MET A 74 4.14 -12.03 -2.21
C MET A 74 5.13 -13.19 -2.19
N PHE A 75 4.71 -14.32 -1.63
CA PHE A 75 5.52 -15.55 -1.58
C PHE A 75 4.70 -16.74 -2.07
N GLY A 76 5.36 -17.65 -2.80
CA GLY A 76 4.76 -18.83 -3.40
C GLY A 76 5.15 -18.96 -4.88
N PRO A 77 4.41 -19.76 -5.66
CA PRO A 77 3.26 -20.55 -5.23
C PRO A 77 3.63 -21.73 -4.31
N PHE A 78 2.77 -22.03 -3.34
CA PHE A 78 2.93 -23.16 -2.41
C PHE A 78 1.74 -24.12 -2.51
N HIS A 79 1.97 -25.40 -2.19
CA HIS A 79 0.88 -26.34 -1.96
C HIS A 79 0.20 -26.06 -0.61
N SER A 80 -1.10 -26.37 -0.51
CA SER A 80 -1.88 -26.14 0.71
C SER A 80 -1.28 -26.81 1.94
N GLU A 81 -0.67 -27.99 1.77
CA GLU A 81 -0.01 -28.74 2.83
C GLU A 81 1.20 -27.98 3.41
N GLN A 82 2.00 -27.33 2.55
CA GLN A 82 3.17 -26.55 2.99
C GLN A 82 2.74 -25.34 3.81
N VAL A 83 1.64 -24.71 3.41
CA VAL A 83 1.09 -23.54 4.11
C VAL A 83 0.46 -23.97 5.43
N TRP A 84 -0.29 -25.08 5.41
CA TRP A 84 -0.90 -25.63 6.62
C TRP A 84 0.14 -26.04 7.66
N ASP A 85 1.22 -26.72 7.26
CA ASP A 85 2.33 -27.06 8.16
C ASP A 85 2.94 -25.81 8.82
N ARG A 86 3.06 -24.70 8.06
CA ARG A 86 3.62 -23.45 8.57
C ARG A 86 2.69 -22.68 9.49
N PHE A 87 1.39 -22.63 9.19
CA PHE A 87 0.44 -21.69 9.83
C PHE A 87 -0.66 -22.36 10.64
N SER A 88 -0.78 -23.70 10.62
CA SER A 88 -1.82 -24.52 11.26
C SER A 88 -3.26 -24.28 10.78
N PHE A 89 -3.60 -23.08 10.34
CA PHE A 89 -4.84 -22.72 9.67
C PHE A 89 -4.58 -21.56 8.71
N PHE A 90 -5.29 -21.53 7.57
CA PHE A 90 -5.30 -20.37 6.68
C PHE A 90 -6.64 -20.27 5.92
N ARG A 91 -6.90 -19.11 5.33
CA ARG A 91 -7.98 -18.92 4.36
C ARG A 91 -7.50 -18.17 3.13
N THR A 92 -8.13 -18.44 1.99
CA THR A 92 -7.89 -17.68 0.77
C THR A 92 -9.03 -16.71 0.48
N ASN A 93 -8.70 -15.54 -0.02
CA ASN A 93 -9.67 -14.58 -0.55
C ASN A 93 -9.88 -14.87 -2.04
N PRO A 94 -11.12 -15.16 -2.49
CA PRO A 94 -11.39 -15.41 -3.91
C PRO A 94 -10.94 -14.24 -4.77
N LEU A 95 -10.20 -14.55 -5.83
CA LEU A 95 -9.96 -13.60 -6.90
C LEU A 95 -11.29 -13.35 -7.65
N GLY A 96 -11.49 -12.11 -8.06
CA GLY A 96 -12.60 -11.71 -8.93
C GLY A 96 -12.14 -10.56 -9.80
N ALA A 97 -12.81 -10.35 -10.93
CA ALA A 97 -12.61 -9.21 -11.80
C ALA A 97 -13.93 -8.51 -12.12
N VAL A 98 -13.87 -7.19 -12.27
CA VAL A 98 -14.93 -6.32 -12.76
C VAL A 98 -14.38 -5.61 -13.98
N VAL A 99 -15.20 -5.56 -15.04
CA VAL A 99 -14.89 -4.85 -16.28
C VAL A 99 -15.64 -3.53 -16.27
N ASN A 100 -14.91 -2.41 -16.30
CA ASN A 100 -15.51 -1.08 -16.48
C ASN A 100 -15.24 -0.59 -17.93
N GLY A 101 -16.28 -0.54 -18.77
CA GLY A 101 -16.24 0.03 -20.13
C GLY A 101 -15.45 -0.78 -21.18
N ASP A 102 -15.26 -0.18 -22.37
CA ASP A 102 -14.59 -0.76 -23.55
C ASP A 102 -13.08 -0.97 -23.34
N GLU A 103 -12.72 -1.94 -22.49
CA GLU A 103 -11.38 -2.53 -22.31
C GLU A 103 -10.38 -1.81 -21.38
N SER A 104 -10.77 -0.81 -20.59
CA SER A 104 -9.80 -0.06 -19.77
C SER A 104 -10.17 0.12 -18.29
N ALA A 105 -10.55 -0.95 -17.61
CA ALA A 105 -10.11 -1.21 -16.23
C ALA A 105 -10.60 -2.58 -15.78
N LEU A 106 -9.66 -3.49 -15.56
CA LEU A 106 -9.91 -4.69 -14.78
C LEU A 106 -9.78 -4.30 -13.32
N LEU A 107 -10.89 -3.93 -12.69
CA LEU A 107 -10.95 -3.93 -11.24
C LEU A 107 -11.01 -5.41 -10.84
N ALA A 108 -9.86 -6.09 -10.86
CA ALA A 108 -9.71 -7.16 -9.89
C ALA A 108 -10.02 -6.54 -8.51
N ILE A 109 -10.54 -7.29 -7.56
CA ILE A 109 -10.96 -6.78 -6.22
C ILE A 109 -9.76 -6.27 -5.36
N PHE A 110 -8.71 -5.78 -6.02
CA PHE A 110 -7.48 -5.22 -5.51
C PHE A 110 -7.03 -4.13 -6.47
N ASP A 111 -7.48 -2.88 -6.27
CA ASP A 111 -6.77 -1.75 -6.85
C ASP A 111 -5.43 -1.64 -6.13
N TRP A 112 -4.36 -2.14 -6.76
CA TRP A 112 -3.01 -2.00 -6.26
C TRP A 112 -2.49 -0.60 -6.59
N GLU A 113 -3.04 0.40 -5.93
CA GLU A 113 -2.34 1.66 -5.84
C GLU A 113 -0.96 1.40 -5.23
N LYS A 114 0.09 1.78 -5.96
CA LYS A 114 1.50 1.54 -5.61
C LYS A 114 1.83 2.00 -4.19
N ALA A 115 1.05 2.91 -3.62
CA ALA A 115 1.20 3.41 -2.27
C ALA A 115 0.92 2.32 -1.21
N TYR A 116 -0.18 1.59 -1.30
CA TYR A 116 -0.59 0.58 -0.30
C TYR A 116 0.39 -0.60 -0.23
N ARG A 117 0.90 -1.04 -1.38
CA ARG A 117 1.84 -2.17 -1.47
C ARG A 117 3.18 -1.92 -0.78
N GLN A 118 3.45 -0.68 -0.36
CA GLN A 118 4.65 -0.35 0.43
C GLN A 118 4.49 -0.67 1.91
N ILE A 119 3.26 -0.93 2.36
CA ILE A 119 2.93 -1.12 3.78
C ILE A 119 2.82 -2.62 4.08
N PRO A 120 3.68 -3.17 4.97
CA PRO A 120 3.58 -4.55 5.41
C PRO A 120 2.35 -4.80 6.29
N THR A 121 1.78 -5.99 6.23
CA THR A 121 0.80 -6.49 7.21
C THR A 121 1.50 -7.34 8.27
N ALA A 122 0.91 -7.44 9.46
CA ALA A 122 1.45 -8.23 10.55
C ALA A 122 1.52 -9.74 10.19
N PRO A 123 2.64 -10.45 10.46
CA PRO A 123 2.82 -11.86 10.07
C PRO A 123 1.77 -12.84 10.58
N ASP A 124 1.23 -12.59 11.76
CA ASP A 124 0.15 -13.36 12.38
C ASP A 124 -1.18 -13.22 11.62
N GLN A 125 -1.31 -12.22 10.75
CA GLN A 125 -2.50 -12.00 9.92
C GLN A 125 -2.36 -12.50 8.49
N TRP A 126 -1.15 -12.80 8.02
CA TRP A 126 -0.93 -13.38 6.68
C TRP A 126 -1.78 -14.62 6.39
N PRO A 127 -2.03 -15.55 7.33
CA PRO A 127 -2.90 -16.69 7.10
C PRO A 127 -4.32 -16.34 6.65
N PHE A 128 -4.77 -15.10 6.86
CA PHE A 128 -6.11 -14.65 6.50
C PHE A 128 -6.16 -13.80 5.23
N LEU A 129 -4.99 -13.53 4.62
CA LEU A 129 -4.82 -12.64 3.48
C LEU A 129 -4.38 -13.38 2.21
N MET A 130 -4.27 -14.71 2.27
CA MET A 130 -3.73 -15.50 1.15
C MET A 130 -4.66 -15.51 -0.07
N LEU A 131 -4.08 -15.83 -1.21
CA LEU A 131 -4.78 -15.99 -2.48
C LEU A 131 -4.61 -17.44 -2.96
N LYS A 132 -5.59 -17.93 -3.71
CA LYS A 132 -5.46 -19.17 -4.47
C LYS A 132 -5.29 -18.82 -5.94
N ASP A 133 -4.19 -19.24 -6.55
CA ASP A 133 -3.95 -19.01 -7.96
C ASP A 133 -4.84 -19.92 -8.85
N PHE A 134 -4.68 -19.80 -10.17
CA PHE A 134 -5.46 -20.59 -11.13
C PHE A 134 -5.02 -22.06 -11.24
N ASN A 135 -3.93 -22.45 -10.56
CA ASN A 135 -3.40 -23.81 -10.51
C ASN A 135 -3.67 -24.48 -9.14
N ASN A 136 -4.56 -23.90 -8.32
CA ASN A 136 -4.87 -24.32 -6.95
C ASN A 136 -3.69 -24.25 -5.97
N GLN A 137 -2.70 -23.41 -6.24
CA GLN A 137 -1.60 -23.14 -5.32
C GLN A 137 -1.88 -21.86 -4.52
N ILE A 138 -1.22 -21.74 -3.36
CA ILE A 138 -1.42 -20.66 -2.40
C ILE A 138 -0.33 -19.61 -2.56
N ILE A 139 -0.75 -18.36 -2.65
CA ILE A 139 0.10 -17.18 -2.61
C ILE A 139 -0.09 -16.49 -1.26
N ILE A 140 1.02 -16.26 -0.55
CA ILE A 140 1.04 -15.50 0.70
C ILE A 140 1.23 -14.03 0.35
N ASP A 141 0.21 -13.20 0.62
CA ASP A 141 0.32 -11.75 0.49
C ASP A 141 0.70 -11.10 1.81
N THR A 142 1.78 -10.32 1.81
CA THR A 142 2.36 -9.70 3.01
C THR A 142 2.13 -8.19 3.08
N ARG A 143 1.36 -7.62 2.14
CA ARG A 143 1.13 -6.18 2.06
C ARG A 143 -0.35 -5.87 2.04
N ILE A 144 -0.66 -4.64 2.40
CA ILE A 144 -2.03 -4.13 2.33
C ILE A 144 -2.49 -4.16 0.87
N ALA A 145 -3.72 -4.61 0.65
CA ALA A 145 -4.41 -4.47 -0.61
C ALA A 145 -5.67 -3.62 -0.41
N PHE A 146 -6.10 -2.90 -1.45
CA PHE A 146 -7.28 -2.07 -1.38
C PHE A 146 -8.54 -2.91 -1.13
N GLY A 147 -9.50 -2.40 -0.36
CA GLY A 147 -10.77 -3.09 -0.05
C GLY A 147 -10.86 -3.79 1.31
N GLY A 148 -9.77 -3.86 2.09
CA GLY A 148 -9.83 -4.30 3.49
C GLY A 148 -10.37 -3.19 4.42
N VAL A 149 -11.28 -3.52 5.34
CA VAL A 149 -11.91 -2.57 6.28
C VAL A 149 -10.89 -1.74 7.08
N ALA A 150 -9.73 -2.32 7.42
CA ALA A 150 -8.65 -1.65 8.12
C ALA A 150 -7.55 -1.05 7.21
N GLY A 151 -7.62 -1.27 5.90
CA GLY A 151 -6.61 -0.81 4.94
C GLY A 151 -6.46 0.72 4.94
N CYS A 152 -7.56 1.44 5.17
CA CYS A 152 -7.57 2.90 5.28
C CYS A 152 -6.81 3.40 6.53
N GLY A 153 -6.93 2.73 7.68
CA GLY A 153 -6.22 3.11 8.90
C GLY A 153 -4.74 2.72 8.85
N SER A 154 -4.46 1.50 8.37
CA SER A 154 -3.10 0.96 8.27
C SER A 154 -2.24 1.68 7.23
N PHE A 155 -2.85 2.23 6.17
CA PHE A 155 -2.17 3.12 5.23
C PHE A 155 -2.17 4.58 5.68
N GLY A 156 -3.30 5.06 6.22
CA GLY A 156 -3.49 6.45 6.61
C GLY A 156 -2.49 6.90 7.67
N ARG A 157 -2.21 6.05 8.67
CA ARG A 157 -1.30 6.39 9.76
C ARG A 157 0.16 6.62 9.29
N PRO A 158 0.78 5.72 8.50
CA PRO A 158 2.03 6.01 7.79
C PRO A 158 1.99 7.28 6.94
N ALA A 159 0.92 7.48 6.16
CA ALA A 159 0.81 8.64 5.27
C ALA A 159 0.74 9.97 6.05
N ASP A 160 0.01 10.00 7.16
CA ASP A 160 -0.09 11.17 8.04
C ASP A 160 1.24 11.45 8.74
N THR A 161 1.95 10.40 9.15
CA THR A 161 3.29 10.52 9.74
C THR A 161 4.27 11.13 8.73
N TRP A 162 4.27 10.63 7.49
CA TRP A 162 5.08 11.19 6.41
C TRP A 162 4.75 12.67 6.15
N LYS A 163 3.47 13.04 6.19
CA LYS A 163 3.02 14.43 6.06
C LYS A 163 3.63 15.31 7.16
N GLN A 164 3.60 14.86 8.42
CA GLN A 164 4.15 15.64 9.53
C GLN A 164 5.66 15.81 9.43
N ILE A 165 6.38 14.77 8.99
CA ILE A 165 7.82 14.87 8.68
C ILE A 165 8.06 15.93 7.60
N MET A 166 7.29 15.92 6.51
CA MET A 166 7.48 16.88 5.42
C MET A 166 7.20 18.33 5.86
N LEU A 167 6.19 18.55 6.71
CA LEU A 167 5.89 19.87 7.28
C LEU A 167 6.96 20.35 8.26
N ALA A 168 7.59 19.43 9.00
CA ALA A 168 8.65 19.76 9.94
C ALA A 168 9.99 20.08 9.25
N GLU A 169 10.27 19.45 8.12
CA GLU A 169 11.59 19.54 7.46
C GLU A 169 11.62 20.52 6.27
N LEU A 170 10.47 20.79 5.65
CA LEU A 170 10.39 21.63 4.47
C LEU A 170 9.56 22.88 4.78
N ASP A 171 9.97 23.99 4.19
CA ASP A 171 9.26 25.28 4.25
C ASP A 171 7.96 25.23 3.42
N LEU A 172 6.97 24.53 3.98
CA LEU A 172 5.63 24.31 3.45
C LEU A 172 4.61 24.94 4.42
N VAL A 173 3.58 25.55 3.86
CA VAL A 173 2.46 26.09 4.64
C VAL A 173 1.54 24.96 5.09
N ASN A 174 1.22 24.05 4.19
CA ASN A 174 0.35 22.90 4.48
C ASN A 174 0.48 21.80 3.42
N ILE A 175 -0.01 20.61 3.75
CA ILE A 175 -0.18 19.50 2.81
C ILE A 175 -1.61 18.96 2.97
N PHE A 176 -2.41 19.04 1.90
CA PHE A 176 -3.69 18.35 1.83
C PHE A 176 -3.49 16.97 1.20
N ARG A 177 -4.15 15.96 1.76
CA ARG A 177 -3.99 14.56 1.35
C ARG A 177 -5.36 13.92 1.16
N TRP A 178 -5.51 13.18 0.06
CA TRP A 178 -6.65 12.32 -0.22
C TRP A 178 -6.12 10.96 -0.68
N VAL A 179 -6.24 9.95 0.18
CA VAL A 179 -5.67 8.62 -0.10
C VAL A 179 -4.17 8.75 -0.44
N ASP A 180 -3.77 8.51 -1.69
CA ASP A 180 -2.40 8.58 -2.22
C ASP A 180 -2.07 9.94 -2.89
N ASP A 181 -3.08 10.76 -3.19
CA ASP A 181 -2.92 12.10 -3.76
C ASP A 181 -2.54 13.12 -2.68
N ASN A 182 -1.58 13.98 -3.02
CA ASN A 182 -1.02 14.99 -2.12
C ASN A 182 -0.91 16.35 -2.81
N LEU A 183 -1.45 17.39 -2.18
CA LEU A 183 -1.35 18.78 -2.59
C LEU A 183 -0.49 19.55 -1.59
N PHE A 184 0.66 20.03 -2.06
CA PHE A 184 1.60 20.79 -1.25
C PHE A 184 1.38 22.29 -1.44
N ILE A 185 1.20 23.01 -0.34
CA ILE A 185 1.03 24.46 -0.31
C ILE A 185 2.31 25.06 0.27
N LYS A 186 2.87 26.05 -0.43
CA LYS A 186 4.06 26.79 0.01
C LYS A 186 3.87 28.27 -0.27
N GLU A 187 4.60 29.11 0.46
CA GLU A 187 4.70 30.53 0.12
C GLU A 187 5.40 30.73 -1.23
N VAL A 188 5.10 31.85 -1.89
CA VAL A 188 5.74 32.19 -3.17
C VAL A 188 7.25 32.36 -2.99
N SER A 189 7.66 32.91 -1.85
CA SER A 189 9.07 33.08 -1.44
C SER A 189 9.78 31.77 -1.09
N SER A 190 9.04 30.69 -0.78
CA SER A 190 9.64 29.40 -0.41
C SER A 190 10.43 28.80 -1.58
N THR A 191 11.65 28.36 -1.29
CA THR A 191 12.53 27.69 -2.27
C THR A 191 12.27 26.20 -2.38
N VAL A 192 11.23 25.67 -1.71
CA VAL A 192 10.85 24.26 -1.80
C VAL A 192 10.34 23.97 -3.21
N THR A 193 10.87 22.92 -3.82
CA THR A 193 10.48 22.44 -5.15
C THR A 193 9.91 21.03 -5.05
N MET A 194 9.11 20.64 -6.04
CA MET A 194 8.62 19.26 -6.14
C MET A 194 9.76 18.23 -6.15
N ASP A 195 10.93 18.57 -6.68
CA ASP A 195 12.08 17.67 -6.68
C ASP A 195 12.72 17.53 -5.30
N LYS A 196 12.73 18.58 -4.46
CA LYS A 196 13.14 18.46 -3.06
C LYS A 196 12.21 17.52 -2.30
N ILE A 197 10.89 17.66 -2.49
CA ILE A 197 9.88 16.80 -1.87
C ILE A 197 10.07 15.34 -2.29
N VAL A 198 10.15 15.09 -3.59
CA VAL A 198 10.33 13.73 -4.14
C VAL A 198 11.66 13.12 -3.68
N LYS A 199 12.75 13.90 -3.71
CA LYS A 199 14.05 13.45 -3.20
C LYS A 199 13.98 13.07 -1.73
N ARG A 200 13.24 13.85 -0.92
CA ARG A 200 13.07 13.53 0.50
C ARG A 200 12.21 12.29 0.71
N SER A 201 11.09 12.16 0.00
CA SER A 201 10.25 10.94 0.03
C SER A 201 11.05 9.69 -0.35
N THR A 202 11.87 9.77 -1.40
CA THR A 202 12.72 8.65 -1.81
C THR A 202 13.74 8.28 -0.74
N LYS A 203 14.34 9.26 -0.04
CA LYS A 203 15.23 8.99 1.11
C LYS A 203 14.51 8.29 2.26
N LEU A 204 13.22 8.54 2.44
CA LEU A 204 12.38 7.84 3.41
C LEU A 204 11.96 6.45 2.89
N GLY A 205 12.32 6.08 1.66
CA GLY A 205 11.89 4.84 1.02
C GLY A 205 10.43 4.84 0.57
N VAL A 206 9.80 6.03 0.50
CA VAL A 206 8.45 6.23 -0.05
C VAL A 206 8.56 6.39 -1.56
N LYS A 207 8.04 5.41 -2.29
CA LYS A 207 7.98 5.43 -3.75
C LYS A 207 6.87 6.38 -4.20
N THR A 208 7.25 7.40 -4.97
CA THR A 208 6.33 8.35 -5.62
C THR A 208 6.26 8.07 -7.12
N ASN A 209 5.15 8.44 -7.78
CA ASN A 209 5.05 8.33 -9.24
C ASN A 209 5.61 9.60 -9.93
N PRO A 210 6.75 9.55 -10.63
CA PRO A 210 7.38 10.75 -11.19
C PRO A 210 6.57 11.39 -12.33
N THR A 211 5.75 10.63 -13.04
CA THR A 211 5.04 11.06 -14.25
C THR A 211 3.70 11.76 -13.98
N LYS A 212 3.18 11.71 -12.75
CA LYS A 212 1.91 12.36 -12.36
C LYS A 212 2.08 13.78 -11.77
N LYS A 213 3.28 14.37 -11.82
CA LYS A 213 3.54 15.71 -11.25
C LYS A 213 2.87 16.79 -12.10
N LYS A 214 2.01 17.62 -11.49
CA LYS A 214 1.47 18.84 -12.10
C LYS A 214 1.94 20.04 -11.29
N ASN A 215 2.61 20.99 -11.95
CA ASN A 215 2.94 22.28 -11.36
C ASN A 215 1.87 23.28 -11.78
N SER A 216 1.18 23.91 -10.83
CA SER A 216 0.42 25.12 -11.14
C SER A 216 1.39 26.29 -11.22
N GLN A 217 1.59 26.84 -12.42
CA GLN A 217 2.17 28.17 -12.59
C GLN A 217 1.05 29.20 -12.42
N ASN A 218 1.34 30.29 -11.72
CA ASN A 218 0.41 31.40 -11.54
C ASN A 218 -0.10 31.87 -12.91
N GLY A 219 -1.42 32.07 -13.01
CA GLY A 219 -2.03 32.72 -14.16
C GLY A 219 -1.41 34.09 -14.35
N GLU A 220 -0.84 34.32 -15.53
CA GLU A 220 -0.56 35.66 -16.01
C GLU A 220 -1.90 36.42 -16.07
N ASN A 221 -2.08 37.37 -15.17
CA ASN A 221 -3.06 38.44 -15.35
C ASN A 221 -2.66 39.19 -16.63
N LYS A 222 -3.23 38.80 -17.77
CA LYS A 222 -3.24 39.64 -18.96
C LYS A 222 -4.10 40.86 -18.66
N SER A 223 -3.47 41.92 -18.17
CA SER A 223 -4.01 43.26 -18.22
C SER A 223 -4.38 43.57 -19.67
N LYS A 224 -5.69 43.66 -19.97
CA LYS A 224 -6.18 44.25 -21.21
C LYS A 224 -5.73 45.72 -21.23
N PRO A 225 -5.06 46.19 -22.29
CA PRO A 225 -4.92 47.63 -22.48
C PRO A 225 -6.31 48.22 -22.80
N SER A 226 -6.56 49.37 -22.18
CA SER A 226 -7.69 50.27 -22.38
C SER A 226 -7.84 50.75 -23.82
#